data_AF-A0A7Z0PWQ0-F1
#
_entry.id   AF-A0A7Z0PWQ0-F1
#
_cell.length_a   1.000
_cell.length_b   1.000
_cell.length_c   1.000
_cell.angle_alpha   90.00
_cell.angle_beta   90.00
_cell.angle_gamma   90.00
#
_symmetry.space_group_name_H-M   'P 1'
#
loop_
_entity.id
_entity.type
_entity.pdbx_description
1 polymer ?
#
loop_
_entity_poly.entity_id
_entity_poly.type
_entity_poly.pdbx_seq_one_letter_code
_entity_poly.pdbx_strand_id
1 'polypeptide(L)'
;MYWPNPDYEVYDNVGRTAEQIDSFNTGQPTWDDMLRWTEGAAEEFAAQVGHPDTGLHIADWTSALSRASKMSEFFAVSNAVLGDHPDAALTTLSTFMDAAATWCAFHNQPDLAQRYRSAAANLATASEGLRALLDAAVPLVYGEILTAEQTSQQQADPEATIPSTAPTPPPPAPPAPPPGRAR
;
A
#
# COMPACT_ATOMS: atom_id res chain seq x y z
N MET A 1 11.34 -26.02 -39.28
CA MET A 1 11.91 -25.90 -37.93
C MET A 1 11.29 -27.03 -37.12
N TYR A 2 12.08 -27.98 -36.63
CA TYR A 2 11.61 -29.19 -35.95
C TYR A 2 11.80 -28.92 -34.45
N TRP A 3 10.71 -28.76 -33.70
CA TRP A 3 10.80 -28.62 -32.25
C TRP A 3 11.05 -30.02 -31.67
N PRO A 4 12.13 -30.22 -30.89
CA PRO A 4 12.35 -31.49 -30.20
C PRO A 4 11.14 -31.73 -29.29
N ASN A 5 10.44 -32.83 -29.55
CA ASN A 5 9.12 -33.14 -29.01
C ASN A 5 9.18 -33.19 -27.46
N PRO A 6 8.36 -32.40 -26.74
CA PRO A 6 8.27 -32.51 -25.30
C PRO A 6 7.60 -33.84 -24.92
N ASP A 7 8.26 -34.64 -24.08
CA ASP A 7 7.76 -35.82 -23.35
C ASP A 7 6.48 -36.50 -23.92
N TYR A 8 6.60 -36.98 -25.16
CA TYR A 8 5.50 -37.59 -25.90
C TYR A 8 5.52 -39.12 -25.73
N GLU A 9 4.79 -39.66 -24.76
CA GLU A 9 4.49 -41.10 -24.74
C GLU A 9 3.28 -41.39 -25.64
N VAL A 10 3.57 -41.96 -26.81
CA VAL A 10 2.61 -42.27 -27.89
C VAL A 10 1.44 -43.17 -27.44
N TYR A 11 1.56 -43.86 -26.30
CA TYR A 11 0.62 -44.90 -25.86
C TYR A 11 -0.30 -44.52 -24.69
N ASP A 12 -0.17 -43.32 -24.10
CA ASP A 12 -1.11 -42.89 -23.05
C ASP A 12 -2.22 -42.00 -23.64
N ASN A 13 -3.39 -42.62 -23.86
CA ASN A 13 -4.58 -41.97 -24.44
C ASN A 13 -5.66 -41.65 -23.39
N VAL A 14 -5.49 -42.03 -22.12
CA VAL A 14 -6.54 -41.90 -21.10
C VAL A 14 -6.33 -40.59 -20.34
N GLY A 15 -7.23 -39.62 -20.51
CA GLY A 15 -7.18 -38.33 -19.81
C GLY A 15 -6.66 -37.15 -20.63
N ARG A 16 -6.51 -37.28 -21.95
CA ARG A 16 -6.04 -36.18 -22.82
C ARG A 16 -7.03 -35.02 -22.85
N THR A 17 -6.52 -33.80 -22.73
CA THR A 17 -7.30 -32.59 -23.01
C THR A 17 -7.46 -32.43 -24.53
N ALA A 18 -8.52 -31.74 -24.95
CA ALA A 18 -8.75 -31.46 -26.38
C ALA A 18 -7.55 -30.74 -27.03
N GLU A 19 -6.85 -29.93 -26.25
CA GLU A 19 -5.67 -29.16 -26.62
C GLU A 19 -4.46 -30.05 -26.96
N GLN A 20 -4.25 -31.12 -26.19
CA GLN A 20 -3.17 -32.08 -26.44
C GLN A 20 -3.41 -32.91 -27.69
N ILE A 21 -4.67 -33.25 -27.98
CA ILE A 21 -5.07 -33.95 -29.21
C ILE A 21 -4.89 -33.04 -30.43
N ASP A 22 -5.30 -31.78 -30.33
CA ASP A 22 -5.13 -30.81 -31.42
C ASP A 22 -3.65 -30.51 -31.70
N SER A 23 -2.84 -30.36 -30.65
CA SER A 23 -1.38 -30.23 -30.74
C SER A 23 -0.74 -31.40 -31.49
N PHE A 24 -1.14 -32.64 -31.19
CA PHE A 24 -0.67 -33.82 -31.91
C PHE A 24 -0.96 -33.76 -33.41
N ASN A 25 -2.19 -33.37 -33.75
CA ASN A 25 -2.70 -33.41 -35.12
C ASN A 25 -2.16 -32.27 -35.98
N THR A 26 -1.93 -31.10 -35.37
CA THR A 26 -1.50 -29.88 -36.07
C THR A 26 0.02 -29.68 -36.01
N GLY A 27 0.71 -30.38 -35.11
CA GLY A 27 2.12 -30.17 -34.80
C GLY A 27 2.41 -28.81 -34.15
N GLN A 28 1.37 -28.12 -33.65
CA GLN A 28 1.51 -26.87 -32.90
C GLN A 28 1.70 -27.15 -31.41
N PRO A 29 2.49 -26.36 -30.69
CA PRO A 29 2.64 -26.51 -29.25
C PRO A 29 1.34 -26.20 -28.51
N THR A 30 1.13 -26.84 -27.35
CA THR A 30 0.04 -26.46 -26.44
C THR A 30 0.32 -25.10 -25.77
N TRP A 31 -0.69 -24.48 -25.15
CA TRP A 31 -0.47 -23.28 -24.34
C TRP A 31 0.55 -23.52 -23.22
N ASP A 32 0.46 -24.65 -22.52
CA ASP A 32 1.38 -25.02 -21.45
C ASP A 32 2.82 -25.18 -21.96
N ASP A 33 3.01 -25.74 -23.16
CA ASP A 33 4.33 -25.81 -23.79
C ASP A 33 4.89 -24.43 -24.09
N MET A 34 4.07 -23.54 -24.68
CA MET A 34 4.48 -22.17 -24.97
C MET A 34 4.84 -21.40 -23.70
N LEU A 35 4.08 -21.59 -22.61
CA LEU A 35 4.35 -20.96 -21.32
C LEU A 35 5.69 -21.44 -20.74
N ARG A 36 5.88 -22.77 -20.64
CA ARG A 36 7.11 -23.38 -20.11
C ARG A 36 8.36 -22.93 -20.89
N TRP A 37 8.28 -22.87 -22.22
CA TRP A 37 9.40 -22.41 -23.03
C TRP A 37 9.67 -20.92 -22.85
N THR A 38 8.63 -20.10 -22.67
CA THR A 38 8.79 -18.67 -22.39
C THR A 38 9.44 -18.45 -21.03
N GLU A 39 9.02 -19.19 -20.00
CA GLU A 39 9.62 -19.16 -18.67
C GLU A 39 11.10 -19.57 -18.70
N GLY A 40 11.41 -20.70 -19.36
CA GLY A 40 12.78 -21.15 -19.52
C GLY A 40 13.67 -20.16 -20.30
N ALA A 41 13.13 -19.49 -21.33
CA ALA A 41 13.86 -18.47 -22.07
C ALA A 41 14.15 -17.21 -21.23
N ALA A 42 13.36 -16.95 -20.19
CA ALA A 42 13.52 -15.81 -19.30
C ALA A 42 14.27 -16.16 -17.99
N GLU A 43 14.61 -17.43 -17.75
CA GLU A 43 15.14 -17.93 -16.47
C GLU A 43 16.40 -17.18 -16.00
N GLU A 44 17.37 -16.94 -16.90
CA GLU A 44 18.61 -16.24 -16.55
C GLU A 44 18.32 -14.79 -16.13
N PHE A 45 17.45 -14.09 -16.85
CA PHE A 45 17.06 -12.73 -16.50
C PHE A 45 16.26 -12.69 -15.19
N ALA A 46 15.35 -13.63 -14.99
CA ALA A 46 14.60 -13.77 -13.75
C ALA A 46 15.52 -14.02 -12.54
N ALA A 47 16.56 -14.83 -12.70
CA ALA A 47 17.57 -15.06 -11.67
C ALA A 47 18.39 -13.79 -11.36
N GLN A 48 18.71 -12.97 -12.37
CA GLN A 48 19.45 -11.71 -12.21
C GLN A 48 18.62 -10.61 -11.53
N VAL A 49 17.36 -10.45 -11.94
CA VAL A 49 16.42 -9.49 -11.33
C VAL A 49 16.05 -9.92 -9.91
N GLY A 50 16.07 -11.23 -9.65
CA GLY A 50 15.52 -11.82 -8.45
C GLY A 50 14.00 -11.84 -8.47
N HIS A 51 13.40 -12.36 -7.41
CA HIS A 51 11.97 -12.27 -7.17
C HIS A 51 11.74 -11.29 -6.04
N PRO A 52 11.62 -9.98 -6.34
CA PRO A 52 11.17 -9.04 -5.34
C PRO A 52 9.80 -9.49 -4.84
N ASP A 53 9.59 -9.36 -3.53
CA ASP A 53 8.38 -9.71 -2.78
C ASP A 53 7.20 -8.78 -3.16
N THR A 54 6.85 -8.78 -4.43
CA THR A 54 5.93 -7.84 -5.10
C THR A 54 4.51 -7.86 -4.52
N GLY A 55 4.06 -9.02 -4.02
CA GLY A 55 2.77 -9.16 -3.34
C GLY A 55 2.81 -8.90 -1.82
N LEU A 56 4.00 -8.96 -1.21
CA LEU A 56 4.15 -8.95 0.25
C LEU A 56 3.85 -7.55 0.82
N HIS A 57 4.23 -6.50 0.10
CA HIS A 57 3.91 -5.12 0.49
C HIS A 57 2.41 -4.86 0.53
N ILE A 58 1.61 -5.41 -0.39
CA ILE A 58 0.15 -5.27 -0.37
C ILE A 58 -0.49 -6.13 0.73
N ALA A 59 0.05 -7.33 0.98
CA ALA A 59 -0.41 -8.18 2.07
C ALA A 59 -0.21 -7.53 3.45
N ASP A 60 0.91 -6.83 3.64
CA ASP A 60 1.19 -6.09 4.88
C ASP A 60 0.19 -4.94 5.10
N TRP A 61 -0.12 -4.18 4.06
CA TRP A 61 -1.16 -3.14 4.12
C TRP A 61 -2.55 -3.72 4.37
N THR A 62 -2.86 -4.88 3.78
CA THR A 62 -4.13 -5.60 4.02
C THR A 62 -4.23 -6.05 5.48
N SER A 63 -3.13 -6.58 6.04
CA SER A 63 -3.04 -6.94 7.46
C SER A 63 -3.14 -5.72 8.37
N ALA A 64 -2.50 -4.61 8.03
CA ALA A 64 -2.63 -3.35 8.76
C ALA A 64 -4.07 -2.84 8.76
N LEU A 65 -4.76 -2.92 7.62
CA LEU A 65 -6.17 -2.55 7.51
C LEU A 65 -7.06 -3.41 8.41
N SER A 66 -6.80 -4.72 8.50
CA SER A 66 -7.55 -5.63 9.38
C SER A 66 -7.39 -5.34 10.88
N ARG A 67 -6.30 -4.65 11.25
CA ARG A 67 -6.00 -4.24 12.63
C ARG A 67 -6.43 -2.81 12.93
N ALA A 68 -6.82 -2.04 11.93
CA ALA A 68 -7.29 -0.68 12.11
C ALA A 68 -8.58 -0.68 12.93
N SER A 69 -8.54 0.06 14.04
CA SER A 69 -9.62 0.17 15.01
C SER A 69 -10.33 1.53 14.96
N LYS A 70 -9.71 2.50 14.28
CA LYS A 70 -10.15 3.89 14.17
C LYS A 70 -10.25 4.33 12.72
N MET A 71 -11.03 5.38 12.47
CA MET A 71 -11.14 5.96 11.13
C MET A 71 -9.82 6.62 10.72
N SER A 72 -9.12 7.25 11.67
CA SER A 72 -7.79 7.81 11.47
C SER A 72 -6.76 6.75 11.00
N GLU A 73 -6.79 5.56 11.60
CA GLU A 73 -5.94 4.41 11.25
C GLU A 73 -6.32 3.84 9.87
N PHE A 74 -7.62 3.69 9.60
CA PHE A 74 -8.14 3.27 8.28
C PHE A 74 -7.69 4.24 7.18
N PHE A 75 -7.80 5.55 7.43
CA PHE A 75 -7.38 6.58 6.47
C PHE A 75 -5.89 6.52 6.20
N ALA A 76 -5.05 6.38 7.23
CA ALA A 76 -3.60 6.30 7.07
C ALA A 76 -3.18 5.10 6.20
N VAL A 77 -3.75 3.92 6.46
CA VAL A 77 -3.50 2.70 5.68
C VAL A 77 -4.01 2.85 4.25
N SER A 78 -5.23 3.38 4.07
CA SER A 78 -5.83 3.56 2.75
C SER A 78 -5.06 4.60 1.92
N ASN A 79 -4.60 5.70 2.54
CA ASN A 79 -3.80 6.72 1.88
C ASN A 79 -2.44 6.19 1.42
N ALA A 80 -1.79 5.32 2.20
CA ALA A 80 -0.52 4.71 1.80
C ALA A 80 -0.64 3.84 0.53
N VAL A 81 -1.81 3.23 0.28
CA VAL A 81 -2.05 2.37 -0.88
C VAL A 81 -2.62 3.15 -2.06
N LEU A 82 -3.57 4.06 -1.80
CA LEU A 82 -4.42 4.72 -2.79
C LEU A 82 -4.07 6.19 -3.06
N GLY A 83 -3.18 6.77 -2.26
CA GLY A 83 -2.81 8.18 -2.33
C GLY A 83 -2.15 8.59 -3.65
N ASP A 84 -1.82 9.87 -3.74
CA ASP A 84 -1.16 10.47 -4.92
C ASP A 84 0.35 10.70 -4.72
N HIS A 85 0.94 10.05 -3.72
CA HIS A 85 2.38 10.09 -3.53
C HIS A 85 3.09 9.07 -4.43
N PRO A 86 4.39 9.30 -4.76
CA PRO A 86 5.14 8.40 -5.64
C PRO A 86 5.20 6.95 -5.15
N ASP A 87 5.27 6.77 -3.84
CA ASP A 87 5.39 5.44 -3.21
C ASP A 87 4.04 4.72 -3.05
N ALA A 88 2.93 5.33 -3.49
CA ALA A 88 1.63 4.70 -3.43
C ALA A 88 1.60 3.52 -4.41
N ALA A 89 1.05 2.39 -3.97
CA ALA A 89 1.00 1.17 -4.78
C ALA A 89 0.35 1.42 -6.16
N LEU A 90 -0.72 2.21 -6.18
CA LEU A 90 -1.46 2.52 -7.40
C LEU A 90 -0.66 3.38 -8.38
N THR A 91 0.07 4.37 -7.87
CA THR A 91 1.00 5.21 -8.64
C THR A 91 2.16 4.39 -9.21
N THR A 92 2.73 3.49 -8.39
CA THR A 92 3.82 2.60 -8.82
C THR A 92 3.36 1.63 -9.90
N LEU A 93 2.14 1.07 -9.77
CA LEU A 93 1.56 0.19 -10.79
C LEU A 93 1.30 0.93 -12.10
N SER A 94 0.80 2.17 -12.06
CA SER A 94 0.64 2.99 -13.27
C SER A 94 1.99 3.22 -13.96
N THR A 95 3.02 3.56 -13.19
CA THR A 95 4.38 3.78 -13.71
C THR A 95 4.94 2.51 -14.38
N PHE A 96 4.69 1.34 -13.80
CA PHE A 96 5.05 0.06 -14.39
C PHE A 96 4.35 -0.18 -15.73
N MET A 97 3.04 0.08 -15.82
CA MET A 97 2.27 -0.10 -17.05
C MET A 97 2.76 0.82 -18.17
N ASP A 98 3.13 2.07 -17.85
CA ASP A 98 3.72 3.00 -18.82
C ASP A 98 5.11 2.55 -19.30
N ALA A 99 5.94 2.03 -18.41
CA ALA A 99 7.23 1.45 -18.76
C ALA A 99 7.06 0.22 -19.66
N ALA A 100 6.10 -0.67 -19.35
CA ALA A 100 5.77 -1.84 -20.16
C ALA A 100 5.27 -1.44 -21.55
N ALA A 101 4.37 -0.45 -21.64
CA ALA A 101 3.89 0.07 -22.92
C ALA A 101 5.01 0.67 -23.77
N THR A 102 5.93 1.41 -23.14
CA THR A 102 7.09 2.01 -23.81
C THR A 102 8.02 0.93 -24.35
N TRP A 103 8.31 -0.10 -23.56
CA TRP A 103 9.11 -1.24 -23.98
C TRP A 103 8.45 -1.96 -25.17
N CYS A 104 7.14 -2.26 -25.09
CA CYS A 104 6.42 -2.91 -26.18
C CYS A 104 6.47 -2.09 -27.48
N ALA A 105 6.30 -0.77 -27.39
CA ALA A 105 6.39 0.12 -28.55
C ALA A 105 7.79 0.11 -29.17
N PHE A 106 8.84 0.14 -28.34
CA PHE A 106 10.22 0.06 -28.79
C PHE A 106 10.54 -1.27 -29.49
N HIS A 107 9.94 -2.37 -29.03
CA HIS A 107 10.11 -3.72 -29.60
C HIS A 107 9.11 -4.06 -30.73
N ASN A 108 8.50 -3.05 -31.37
CA ASN A 108 7.55 -3.21 -32.48
C ASN A 108 6.32 -4.08 -32.13
N GLN A 109 5.82 -3.98 -30.90
CA GLN A 109 4.59 -4.62 -30.43
C GLN A 109 3.51 -3.56 -30.15
N PRO A 110 2.98 -2.85 -31.17
CA PRO A 110 2.07 -1.72 -30.97
C PRO A 110 0.74 -2.10 -30.34
N ASP A 111 0.19 -3.26 -30.68
CA ASP A 111 -1.08 -3.74 -30.11
C ASP A 111 -0.94 -4.03 -28.62
N LEU A 112 0.18 -4.63 -28.21
CA LEU A 112 0.47 -4.90 -26.80
C LEU A 112 0.74 -3.59 -26.03
N ALA A 113 1.48 -2.66 -26.64
CA ALA A 113 1.69 -1.32 -26.08
C ALA A 113 0.36 -0.59 -25.83
N GLN A 114 -0.58 -0.65 -26.79
CA GLN A 114 -1.89 -0.04 -26.65
C GLN A 114 -2.71 -0.70 -25.54
N ARG A 115 -2.65 -2.03 -25.38
CA ARG A 115 -3.31 -2.74 -24.28
C ARG A 115 -2.79 -2.30 -22.92
N TYR A 116 -1.47 -2.17 -22.76
CA TYR A 116 -0.88 -1.65 -21.52
C TYR A 116 -1.32 -0.21 -21.22
N ARG A 117 -1.34 0.69 -22.21
CA ARG A 117 -1.84 2.07 -22.03
C ARG A 117 -3.32 2.11 -21.66
N SER A 118 -4.15 1.29 -22.30
CA SER A 118 -5.57 1.18 -21.95
C SER A 118 -5.78 0.65 -20.54
N ALA A 119 -4.96 -0.32 -20.10
CA ALA A 119 -4.98 -0.80 -18.73
C ALA A 119 -4.57 0.29 -17.73
N ALA A 120 -3.52 1.07 -18.01
CA ALA A 120 -3.09 2.21 -17.20
C ALA A 120 -4.19 3.28 -17.10
N ALA A 121 -4.85 3.61 -18.22
CA ALA A 121 -5.95 4.58 -18.24
C ALA A 121 -7.15 4.11 -17.40
N ASN A 122 -7.53 2.83 -17.51
CA ASN A 122 -8.59 2.25 -16.68
C ASN A 122 -8.24 2.28 -15.20
N LEU A 123 -6.97 1.98 -14.87
CA LEU A 123 -6.46 2.06 -13.51
C LEU A 123 -6.49 3.49 -12.96
N ALA A 124 -6.16 4.49 -13.79
CA ALA A 124 -6.24 5.90 -13.43
C ALA A 124 -7.70 6.35 -13.18
N THR A 125 -8.65 5.90 -13.99
CA THR A 125 -10.07 6.16 -13.72
C THR A 125 -10.54 5.50 -12.42
N ALA A 126 -10.14 4.26 -12.18
CA ALA A 126 -10.45 3.57 -10.93
C ALA A 126 -9.78 4.26 -9.72
N SER A 127 -8.55 4.75 -9.87
CA SER A 127 -7.82 5.45 -8.81
C SER A 127 -8.48 6.75 -8.41
N GLU A 128 -8.99 7.52 -9.37
CA GLU A 128 -9.75 8.73 -9.10
C GLU A 128 -11.01 8.43 -8.26
N GLY A 129 -11.74 7.38 -8.61
CA GLY A 129 -12.89 6.92 -7.81
C GLY A 129 -12.51 6.49 -6.40
N LEU A 130 -11.41 5.75 -6.25
CA LEU A 130 -10.91 5.30 -4.94
C LEU A 130 -10.39 6.48 -4.08
N ARG A 131 -9.75 7.48 -4.70
CA ARG A 131 -9.31 8.70 -4.02
C ARG A 131 -10.48 9.54 -3.56
N ALA A 132 -11.53 9.65 -4.37
CA ALA A 132 -12.76 10.33 -3.94
C ALA A 132 -13.38 9.67 -2.69
N LEU A 133 -13.31 8.33 -2.56
CA LEU A 133 -13.73 7.64 -1.34
C LEU A 133 -12.81 7.94 -0.15
N LEU A 134 -11.51 8.05 -0.37
CA LEU A 134 -10.54 8.43 0.66
C LEU A 134 -10.76 9.88 1.14
N ASP A 135 -10.99 10.81 0.22
CA ASP A 135 -11.31 12.21 0.51
C ASP A 135 -12.61 12.33 1.33
N ALA A 136 -13.61 11.48 1.03
CA ALA A 136 -14.85 11.41 1.81
C ALA A 136 -14.63 10.94 3.25
N ALA A 137 -13.53 10.25 3.58
CA ALA A 137 -13.20 9.85 4.93
C ALA A 137 -12.56 10.98 5.77
N VAL A 138 -11.98 12.01 5.14
CA VAL A 138 -11.36 13.16 5.82
C VAL A 138 -12.27 13.82 6.87
N PRO A 139 -13.53 14.19 6.57
CA PRO A 139 -14.41 14.79 7.59
C PRO A 139 -14.73 13.83 8.75
N LEU A 140 -14.76 12.51 8.50
CA LEU A 140 -14.97 11.51 9.54
C LEU A 140 -13.78 11.42 10.49
N VAL A 141 -12.55 11.40 9.94
CA VAL A 141 -11.31 11.47 10.72
C VAL A 141 -11.25 12.76 11.53
N TYR A 142 -11.61 13.89 10.92
CA TYR A 142 -11.61 15.18 11.61
C TYR A 142 -12.60 15.21 12.79
N GLY A 143 -13.80 14.65 12.62
CA GLY A 143 -14.78 14.51 13.71
C GLY A 143 -14.29 13.61 14.85
N GLU A 144 -13.59 12.52 14.53
CA GLU A 144 -12.93 11.66 15.52
C GLU A 144 -11.90 12.44 16.35
N ILE A 145 -11.04 13.23 15.70
CA ILE A 145 -10.03 14.07 16.36
C ILE A 145 -10.69 15.08 17.32
N LEU A 146 -11.72 15.81 16.86
CA LEU A 146 -12.42 16.79 17.69
C LEU A 146 -13.06 16.14 18.93
N THR A 147 -13.62 14.95 18.78
CA THR A 147 -14.24 14.22 19.90
C THR A 147 -13.20 13.79 20.93
N ALA A 148 -12.03 13.34 20.47
CA ALA A 148 -10.92 12.96 21.34
C ALA A 148 -10.35 14.17 22.11
N GLU A 149 -10.23 15.32 21.46
CA GLU A 149 -9.80 16.57 22.10
C GLU A 149 -10.78 17.03 23.17
N GLN A 150 -12.08 17.03 22.88
CA GLN A 150 -13.12 17.41 23.85
C GLN A 150 -13.14 16.50 25.08
N THR A 151 -12.99 15.18 24.88
CA THR A 151 -12.94 14.20 25.98
C THR A 151 -11.72 14.44 26.87
N SER A 152 -10.57 14.73 26.25
CA SER A 152 -9.33 15.03 26.98
C SER A 152 -9.44 16.30 27.82
N GLN A 153 -10.13 17.34 27.31
CA GLN A 153 -10.40 18.57 28.06
C GLN A 153 -11.35 18.34 29.24
N GLN A 154 -12.39 17.50 29.09
CA GLN A 154 -13.30 17.17 30.20
C GLN A 154 -12.63 16.32 31.29
N GLN A 155 -11.70 15.45 30.94
CA GLN A 155 -10.96 14.64 31.92
C GLN A 155 -9.86 15.42 32.66
N ALA A 156 -9.40 16.55 32.11
CA ALA A 156 -8.45 17.42 32.78
C ALA A 156 -9.08 18.28 33.89
N ASP A 157 -10.42 18.30 34.01
CA ASP A 157 -11.14 19.14 34.97
C ASP A 157 -11.93 18.31 36.00
N PRO A 158 -11.24 17.73 37.01
CA PRO A 158 -11.87 17.60 38.32
C PRO A 158 -10.87 17.76 39.48
N GLU A 159 -10.46 18.97 39.85
CA GLU A 159 -10.15 19.37 41.26
C GLU A 159 -9.61 20.82 41.35
N ALA A 160 -10.51 21.81 41.37
CA ALA A 160 -10.22 23.10 41.98
C ALA A 160 -11.51 23.75 42.48
N THR A 161 -12.28 23.03 43.30
CA THR A 161 -13.29 23.67 44.15
C THR A 161 -13.10 23.17 45.57
N ILE A 162 -12.07 23.69 46.23
CA ILE A 162 -12.02 23.71 47.69
C ILE A 162 -12.58 25.06 48.11
N PRO A 163 -13.74 25.15 48.78
CA PRO A 163 -14.16 26.38 49.43
C PRO A 163 -13.43 26.48 50.76
N SER A 164 -12.47 27.40 50.89
CA SER A 164 -11.92 27.78 52.20
C SER A 164 -11.63 29.27 52.27
N THR A 165 -12.64 29.97 52.81
CA THR A 165 -12.57 31.13 53.71
C THR A 165 -11.26 31.92 53.83
N ALA A 166 -11.35 33.19 53.41
CA ALA A 166 -10.92 34.44 54.06
C ALA A 166 -9.41 34.71 54.37
N PRO A 167 -8.98 35.99 54.36
CA PRO A 167 -7.60 36.38 54.04
C PRO A 167 -6.67 36.48 55.27
N THR A 168 -5.44 36.00 55.12
CA THR A 168 -4.35 36.20 56.08
C THR A 168 -3.72 37.60 55.92
N PRO A 169 -3.37 38.33 57.01
CA PRO A 169 -2.79 39.69 56.94
C PRO A 169 -1.34 39.72 56.43
N PRO A 170 -0.80 40.89 56.02
CA PRO A 170 0.55 41.05 55.46
C PRO A 170 1.67 40.83 56.50
N PRO A 171 2.92 40.60 56.04
CA PRO A 171 3.99 40.01 56.85
C PRO A 171 4.64 41.01 57.83
N PRO A 172 5.18 40.54 58.97
CA PRO A 172 6.02 41.38 59.82
C PRO A 172 7.39 41.63 59.18
N ALA A 173 7.83 42.89 59.21
CA ALA A 173 9.12 43.34 58.69
C ALA A 173 10.32 42.76 59.48
N PRO A 174 11.48 42.53 58.84
CA PRO A 174 12.66 42.01 59.50
C PRO A 174 13.28 43.04 60.47
N PRO A 175 13.76 42.63 61.66
CA PRO A 175 14.47 43.53 62.55
C PRO A 175 15.88 43.86 62.02
N ALA A 176 16.22 45.15 62.05
CA ALA A 176 17.53 45.68 61.67
C ALA A 176 18.63 45.30 62.69
N PRO A 177 19.89 45.14 62.26
CA PRO A 177 21.01 44.75 63.13
C PRO A 177 21.47 45.92 64.01
N PRO A 178 21.74 45.69 65.31
CA PRO A 178 22.39 46.69 66.13
C PRO A 178 23.92 46.74 65.93
N PRO A 179 24.55 47.90 66.18
CA PRO A 179 25.92 48.22 65.81
C PRO A 179 26.93 47.70 66.84
N GLY A 180 28.15 47.39 66.36
CA GLY A 180 29.25 46.88 67.18
C GLY A 180 29.88 47.89 68.15
N ARG A 181 30.54 47.32 69.17
CA ARG A 181 31.63 47.86 70.02
C ARG A 181 32.07 46.69 70.93
N ALA A 182 33.30 46.46 71.33
CA ALA A 182 34.64 46.92 70.96
C ALA A 182 35.60 45.93 71.66
N ARG A 183 36.78 45.71 71.10
CA ARG A 183 38.02 45.61 71.87
C ARG A 183 39.09 46.40 71.13
#